data_AF-A0A3Q2CBL6-F1
#
_entry.id   AF-A0A3Q2CBL6-F1
#
_cell.length_a   1.000
_cell.length_b   1.000
_cell.length_c   1.000
_cell.angle_alpha   90.00
_cell.angle_beta   90.00
_cell.angle_gamma   90.00
#
_symmetry.space_group_name_H-M   'P 1'
#
loop_
_entity.id
_entity.type
_entity.pdbx_description
1 polymer ?
#
loop_
_entity_poly.entity_id
_entity_poly.type
_entity_poly.pdbx_seq_one_letter_code
_entity_poly.pdbx_strand_id
1 'polypeptide(L)'
;MRLADNLIYLLKLSVNTLITHLYKFLDHFCNLIAEYHIFTLCTETKSHNVDCYWPNPLVESYIIRIHKHFFSNCTMEGVKWGDPPDDTLTILILIPVFLTLAMIALVVWCSKRSDLLA
;
A
#
# COMPACT_ATOMS: atom_id res chain seq x y z
N MET A 1 -9.07 -20.17 26.78
CA MET A 1 -9.23 -18.72 27.06
C MET A 1 -7.93 -17.97 26.77
N ARG A 2 -6.90 -17.98 27.64
CA ARG A 2 -5.64 -17.20 27.43
C ARG A 2 -4.94 -17.36 26.08
N LEU A 3 -4.91 -18.57 25.51
CA LEU A 3 -4.26 -18.81 24.22
C LEU A 3 -5.02 -18.13 23.06
N ALA A 4 -6.35 -18.13 23.11
CA ALA A 4 -7.19 -17.45 22.12
C ALA A 4 -7.11 -15.93 22.28
N ASP A 5 -7.09 -15.42 23.52
CA ASP A 5 -6.95 -13.99 23.80
C ASP A 5 -5.59 -13.45 23.32
N ASN A 6 -4.50 -14.22 23.55
CA ASN A 6 -3.16 -13.88 23.06
C ASN A 6 -3.08 -13.93 21.53
N LEU A 7 -3.74 -14.89 20.89
CA LEU A 7 -3.76 -15.01 19.42
C LEU A 7 -4.56 -13.86 18.78
N ILE A 8 -5.71 -13.50 19.35
CA ILE A 8 -6.52 -12.35 18.94
C ILE A 8 -5.72 -11.05 19.12
N TYR A 9 -4.99 -10.92 20.22
CA TYR A 9 -4.13 -9.76 20.47
C TYR A 9 -3.01 -9.65 19.44
N LEU A 10 -2.35 -10.76 19.11
CA LEU A 10 -1.29 -10.80 18.08
C LEU A 10 -1.83 -10.48 16.68
N LEU A 11 -3.02 -10.99 16.32
CA LEU A 11 -3.70 -10.63 15.09
C LEU A 11 -4.03 -9.15 15.04
N LYS A 12 -4.56 -8.60 16.12
CA LYS A 12 -4.89 -7.17 16.21
C LYS A 12 -3.65 -6.29 16.12
N LEU A 13 -2.53 -6.74 16.71
CA LEU A 13 -1.24 -6.07 16.62
C LEU A 13 -0.67 -6.13 15.19
N SER A 14 -0.75 -7.28 14.52
CA SER A 14 -0.30 -7.46 13.14
C SER A 14 -1.12 -6.60 12.17
N VAL A 15 -2.45 -6.60 12.32
CA VAL A 15 -3.37 -5.78 11.52
C VAL A 15 -3.11 -4.28 11.76
N ASN A 16 -2.98 -3.84 13.02
CA ASN A 16 -2.68 -2.43 13.31
C ASN A 16 -1.32 -1.99 12.76
N THR A 17 -0.31 -2.87 12.79
CA THR A 17 1.01 -2.60 12.21
C THR A 17 0.92 -2.45 10.69
N LEU A 18 0.17 -3.35 10.03
CA LEU A 18 -0.08 -3.29 8.59
C LEU A 18 -0.83 -2.00 8.20
N ILE A 19 -1.87 -1.64 8.94
CA ILE A 19 -2.64 -0.40 8.75
C ILE A 19 -1.73 0.82 8.90
N THR A 20 -0.86 0.83 9.91
CA THR A 20 0.07 1.95 10.14
C THR A 20 1.08 2.08 9.00
N HIS A 21 1.61 0.96 8.52
CA HIS A 21 2.49 0.95 7.33
C HIS A 21 1.77 1.43 6.08
N LEU A 22 0.54 0.98 5.86
CA LEU A 22 -0.29 1.41 4.74
C LEU A 22 -0.55 2.92 4.79
N TYR A 23 -0.92 3.44 5.96
CA TYR A 23 -1.19 4.88 6.14
C TYR A 23 0.05 5.72 5.89
N LYS A 24 1.22 5.29 6.39
CA LYS A 24 2.50 5.97 6.16
C LYS A 24 2.92 5.92 4.69
N PHE A 25 2.65 4.81 4.01
CA PHE A 25 2.87 4.70 2.56
C PHE A 25 1.94 5.66 1.80
N LEU A 26 0.65 5.67 2.11
CA LEU A 26 -0.34 6.56 1.50
C LEU A 26 0.02 8.04 1.71
N ASP A 27 0.43 8.43 2.92
CA ASP A 27 0.83 9.80 3.25
C ASP A 27 2.03 10.27 2.41
N HIS A 28 3.08 9.43 2.30
CA HIS A 28 4.24 9.74 1.50
C HIS A 28 3.90 9.91 0.01
N PHE A 29 3.09 9.01 -0.55
CA PHE A 29 2.66 9.08 -1.94
C PHE A 29 1.75 10.30 -2.20
N CYS A 30 0.84 10.62 -1.29
CA CYS A 30 -0.06 11.76 -1.41
C CYS A 30 0.71 13.08 -1.50
N ASN A 31 1.73 13.27 -0.65
CA ASN A 31 2.56 14.47 -0.66
C ASN A 31 3.31 14.63 -1.99
N LEU A 32 3.90 13.55 -2.51
CA LEU A 32 4.57 13.60 -3.81
C LEU A 32 3.61 13.97 -4.94
N ILE A 33 2.40 13.38 -4.98
CA ILE A 33 1.39 13.65 -6.00
C ILE A 33 0.94 15.12 -5.94
N ALA A 34 0.73 15.66 -4.73
CA ALA A 34 0.32 17.05 -4.55
C ALA A 34 1.35 18.05 -5.09
N GLU A 35 2.65 17.84 -4.79
CA GLU A 35 3.73 18.69 -5.30
C GLU A 35 3.85 18.61 -6.83
N TYR A 36 3.74 17.41 -7.39
CA TYR A 36 3.73 17.23 -8.85
C TYR A 36 2.54 17.92 -9.52
N HIS A 37 1.36 17.89 -8.90
CA HIS A 37 0.17 18.57 -9.40
C HIS A 37 0.39 20.09 -9.43
N ILE A 38 0.92 20.68 -8.36
CA ILE A 38 1.24 22.11 -8.30
C ILE A 38 2.27 22.48 -9.37
N PHE A 39 3.32 21.67 -9.53
CA PHE A 39 4.34 21.85 -10.54
C PHE A 39 3.74 21.83 -11.97
N THR A 40 2.92 20.84 -12.30
CA THR A 40 2.25 20.73 -13.60
C THR A 40 1.38 21.95 -13.88
N LEU A 41 0.50 22.32 -12.94
CA LEU A 41 -0.39 23.48 -13.06
C LEU A 41 0.39 24.79 -13.29
N CYS A 42 1.52 24.96 -12.59
CA CYS A 42 2.39 26.11 -12.75
C CYS A 42 3.00 26.15 -14.17
N THR A 43 3.54 25.03 -14.66
CA THR A 43 4.14 24.99 -16.00
C THR A 43 3.12 25.16 -17.12
N GLU A 44 1.91 24.64 -16.95
CA GLU A 44 0.79 24.82 -17.87
C GLU A 44 0.37 26.30 -17.93
N THR A 45 0.12 26.90 -16.76
CA THR A 45 -0.25 28.32 -16.66
C THR A 45 0.83 29.23 -17.26
N LYS A 46 2.12 28.93 -17.00
CA LYS A 46 3.23 29.69 -17.57
C LYS A 46 3.33 29.55 -19.08
N SER A 47 3.08 28.35 -19.62
CA SER A 47 3.07 28.13 -21.07
C SER A 47 1.94 28.92 -21.72
N HIS A 48 0.74 28.89 -21.14
CA HIS A 48 -0.40 29.66 -21.62
C HIS A 48 -0.16 31.18 -21.56
N ASN A 49 0.50 31.68 -20.50
CA ASN A 49 0.80 33.12 -20.36
C ASN A 49 1.80 33.65 -21.40
N VAL A 50 2.57 32.77 -22.06
CA VAL A 50 3.50 33.13 -23.14
C VAL A 50 3.01 32.59 -24.49
N ASP A 51 1.71 32.28 -24.61
CA ASP A 51 1.05 31.76 -25.81
C ASP A 51 1.72 30.50 -26.40
N CYS A 52 2.29 29.66 -25.53
CA CYS A 52 2.90 28.39 -25.89
C CYS A 52 2.01 27.21 -25.48
N TYR A 53 1.99 26.17 -26.31
CA TYR A 53 1.30 24.93 -25.99
C TYR A 53 1.96 24.20 -24.81
N TRP A 54 1.15 23.51 -24.01
CA TRP A 54 1.62 22.61 -22.96
C TRP A 54 1.20 21.17 -23.30
N PRO A 55 2.11 20.18 -23.24
CA PRO A 55 3.53 20.30 -22.94
C PRO A 55 4.35 20.84 -24.13
N ASN A 56 5.57 21.32 -23.85
CA ASN A 56 6.53 21.79 -24.85
C ASN A 56 7.96 21.31 -24.50
N PRO A 57 8.94 21.40 -25.43
CA PRO A 57 10.30 20.88 -25.22
C PRO A 57 11.03 21.50 -24.02
N LEU A 58 10.70 22.76 -23.66
CA LEU A 58 11.27 23.40 -22.49
C LEU A 58 10.76 22.73 -21.21
N VAL A 59 9.44 22.53 -21.09
CA VAL A 59 8.82 21.82 -19.96
C VAL A 59 9.32 20.38 -19.89
N GLU A 60 9.44 19.68 -21.01
CA GLU A 60 9.97 18.31 -21.05
C GLU A 60 11.40 18.24 -20.48
N SER A 61 12.29 19.13 -20.93
CA SER A 61 13.67 19.19 -20.42
C SER A 61 13.73 19.48 -18.91
N TYR A 62 12.80 20.31 -18.42
CA TYR A 62 12.70 20.68 -17.02
C TYR A 62 12.21 19.50 -16.16
N ILE A 63 11.18 18.79 -16.62
CA ILE A 63 10.67 17.56 -15.99
C ILE A 63 11.79 16.51 -15.87
N ILE A 64 12.53 16.26 -16.95
CA ILE A 64 13.63 15.29 -16.95
C ILE A 64 14.72 15.71 -15.95
N ARG A 65 15.05 17.00 -15.87
CA ARG A 65 16.05 17.51 -14.92
C ARG A 65 15.61 17.33 -13.47
N ILE A 66 14.36 17.65 -13.14
CA ILE A 66 13.78 17.42 -11.80
C ILE A 66 13.83 15.93 -11.46
N HIS A 67 13.38 15.06 -12.37
CA HIS A 67 13.40 13.62 -12.16
C HIS A 67 14.82 13.10 -11.90
N LYS A 68 15.81 13.53 -12.70
CA LYS A 68 17.22 13.16 -12.47
C LYS A 68 17.77 13.71 -11.15
N HIS A 69 17.33 14.89 -10.71
CA HIS A 69 17.85 15.49 -9.49
C HIS A 69 17.30 14.79 -8.24
N PHE A 70 15.98 14.64 -8.13
CA PHE A 70 15.32 14.09 -6.94
C PHE A 70 15.23 12.56 -6.94
N PHE A 71 15.16 11.93 -8.11
CA PHE A 71 14.92 10.49 -8.25
C PHE A 71 16.11 9.76 -8.91
N SER A 72 17.32 10.32 -8.87
CA SER A 72 18.55 9.70 -9.44
C SER A 72 18.84 8.30 -8.92
N ASN A 73 18.52 8.04 -7.65
CA ASN A 73 18.75 6.76 -6.99
C ASN A 73 17.49 5.90 -6.88
N CYS A 74 16.40 6.29 -7.53
CA CYS A 74 15.27 5.40 -7.69
C CYS A 74 15.59 4.40 -8.79
N THR A 75 15.77 3.13 -8.42
CA THR A 75 15.63 2.04 -9.38
C THR A 75 14.19 2.05 -9.86
N MET A 76 13.98 2.29 -11.16
CA MET A 76 12.78 1.81 -11.84
C MET A 76 12.87 0.29 -11.82
N GLU A 77 12.51 -0.32 -10.69
CA GLU A 77 12.05 -1.69 -10.70
C GLU A 77 10.92 -1.66 -11.71
N GLY A 78 11.15 -2.27 -12.87
CA GLY A 78 10.14 -2.46 -13.88
C GLY A 78 9.09 -3.32 -13.21
N VAL A 79 8.16 -2.69 -12.49
CA VAL A 79 7.00 -3.33 -11.91
C VAL A 79 6.29 -3.88 -13.12
N LYS A 80 6.46 -5.18 -13.36
CA LYS A 80 5.58 -5.91 -14.24
C LYS A 80 4.23 -5.80 -13.57
N TRP A 81 3.43 -4.84 -14.03
CA TRP A 81 2.00 -4.76 -13.75
C TRP A 81 1.36 -5.97 -14.40
N GLY A 82 1.49 -7.09 -13.70
CA GLY A 82 0.98 -8.39 -14.07
C GLY A 82 0.71 -9.12 -12.77
N ASP A 83 -0.23 -10.05 -12.82
CA ASP A 83 -0.58 -10.82 -11.64
C ASP A 83 0.68 -11.52 -11.08
N PRO A 84 0.82 -11.60 -9.74
CA PRO A 84 1.84 -12.47 -9.16
C PRO A 84 1.60 -13.90 -9.69
N PRO A 85 2.65 -14.75 -9.76
CA PRO A 85 2.49 -16.14 -10.18
C PRO A 85 1.34 -16.82 -9.44
N ASP A 86 0.52 -17.61 -10.14
CA ASP A 86 -0.73 -18.20 -9.60
C ASP A 86 -0.53 -18.92 -8.27
N ASP A 87 0.61 -19.59 -8.09
CA ASP A 87 0.98 -20.27 -6.84
C ASP A 87 1.09 -19.30 -5.65
N THR A 88 1.71 -18.14 -5.85
CA THR A 88 1.87 -17.10 -4.82
C THR A 88 0.52 -16.48 -4.45
N LEU A 89 -0.30 -16.19 -5.46
CA LEU A 89 -1.65 -15.65 -5.27
C LEU A 89 -2.51 -16.63 -4.48
N THR A 90 -2.45 -17.91 -4.84
CA THR A 90 -3.20 -18.99 -4.19
C THR A 90 -2.79 -19.13 -2.73
N ILE A 91 -1.49 -19.14 -2.43
CA ILE A 91 -0.99 -19.18 -1.04
C ILE A 91 -1.47 -17.97 -0.24
N LEU A 92 -1.42 -16.77 -0.83
CA LEU A 92 -1.83 -15.53 -0.18
C LEU A 92 -3.33 -15.51 0.16
N ILE A 93 -4.18 -16.18 -0.62
CA ILE A 93 -5.61 -16.35 -0.35
C ILE A 93 -5.86 -17.48 0.66
N LEU A 94 -5.15 -18.60 0.53
CA LEU A 94 -5.35 -19.77 1.39
C LEU A 94 -4.95 -19.49 2.84
N ILE A 95 -3.83 -18.81 3.09
CA ILE A 95 -3.35 -18.49 4.44
C ILE A 95 -4.42 -17.79 5.31
N PRO A 96 -5.02 -16.65 4.91
CA PRO A 96 -6.03 -15.97 5.71
C PRO A 96 -7.33 -16.79 5.85
N VAL A 97 -7.71 -17.58 4.84
CA VAL A 97 -8.88 -18.47 4.92
C VAL A 97 -8.66 -19.57 5.94
N PHE A 98 -7.52 -20.27 5.90
CA PHE A 98 -7.21 -21.29 6.89
C PHE A 98 -7.07 -20.72 8.30
N LEU A 99 -6.49 -19.53 8.43
CA LEU A 99 -6.35 -18.85 9.72
C LEU A 99 -7.72 -18.51 10.32
N THR A 100 -8.65 -17.98 9.51
CA THR A 100 -10.01 -17.68 9.98
C THR A 100 -10.78 -18.94 10.36
N LEU A 101 -10.70 -20.01 9.58
CA LEU A 101 -11.32 -21.31 9.91
C LEU A 101 -10.75 -21.91 11.19
N ALA A 102 -9.43 -21.89 11.35
CA ALA A 102 -8.76 -22.37 12.56
C ALA A 102 -9.19 -21.56 13.80
N MET A 103 -9.29 -20.23 13.67
CA MET A 103 -9.80 -19.39 14.75
C MET A 103 -11.24 -19.72 15.13
N ILE A 104 -12.15 -19.87 14.16
CA ILE A 104 -13.55 -20.23 14.41
C ILE A 104 -13.62 -21.60 15.11
N ALA A 105 -12.89 -22.59 14.61
CA ALA A 105 -12.85 -23.92 15.21
C ALA A 105 -12.32 -23.90 16.64
N LEU A 106 -11.24 -23.14 16.91
CA LEU A 106 -10.68 -22.96 18.24
C LEU A 106 -11.66 -22.28 19.19
N VAL A 107 -12.39 -21.25 18.73
CA VAL A 107 -13.42 -20.56 19.53
C VAL A 107 -14.56 -21.51 19.89
N VAL A 108 -15.08 -22.25 18.92
CA VAL A 108 -16.16 -23.24 19.14
C VAL A 108 -15.72 -24.33 20.11
N TRP A 109 -14.52 -24.88 19.90
CA TRP A 109 -13.96 -25.90 20.79
C TRP A 109 -13.77 -25.37 22.23
N CYS A 110 -13.25 -24.15 22.37
CA CYS A 110 -13.11 -23.52 23.68
C CYS A 110 -14.47 -23.27 24.34
N SER A 111 -15.47 -22.79 23.60
CA SER A 111 -16.82 -22.55 24.13
C SER A 111 -17.42 -23.83 24.67
N LYS A 112 -17.43 -24.90 23.86
CA LYS A 112 -18.00 -26.20 24.27
C LYS A 112 -17.32 -26.81 25.50
N ARG A 113 -16.00 -26.63 25.65
CA ARG A 113 -15.27 -27.07 26.84
C ARG A 113 -15.57 -26.22 28.08
N SER A 114 -15.87 -24.94 27.88
CA SER A 114 -16.27 -24.02 28.96
C SER A 114 -17.67 -24.38 29.48
N ASP A 115 -18.59 -24.71 28.57
CA ASP A 115 -19.96 -25.13 28.90
C ASP A 115 -20.02 -26.48 29.63
N LEU A 116 -19.05 -27.37 29.40
CA LEU A 116 -18.94 -28.65 30.09
C LEU A 116 -18.25 -28.57 31.47
N LEU A 117 -17.64 -27.42 31.79
CA LEU A 117 -16.93 -27.17 33.05
C LEU A 117 -17.66 -26.14 33.93
N ALA A 118 -18.84 -25.67 33.52
CA ALA A 118 -19.79 -24.86 34.29
C ALA A 118 -20.95 -25.74 34.78
#